data_AF-A0A7J7IHM5-F1
#
_entry.id   AF-A0A7J7IHM5-F1
#
_cell.length_a   1.000
_cell.length_b   1.000
_cell.length_c   1.000
_cell.angle_alpha   90.00
_cell.angle_beta   90.00
_cell.angle_gamma   90.00
#
_symmetry.space_group_name_H-M   'P 1'
#
loop_
_entity.id
_entity.type
_entity.pdbx_description
1 polymer ?
#
loop_
_entity_poly.entity_id
_entity_poly.type
_entity_poly.pdbx_seq_one_letter_code
_entity_poly.pdbx_strand_id
1 'polypeptide(L)'
;MDADKADQWQSGEYGGYECYMDTGDGDDDPSVYRDVDDTSTHSNHLLNLPPISNTLNLVLRDHGVLRFVKYISASAPSSRVDLSYEFAMERRLAAAASIDA
;
A
#
# COMPACT_ATOMS: atom_id res chain seq x y z
N MET A 1 -22.27 -14.00 -7.70
CA MET A 1 -22.09 -14.40 -6.28
C MET A 1 -20.73 -13.95 -5.72
N ASP A 2 -19.99 -13.05 -6.40
CA ASP A 2 -18.66 -12.60 -5.94
C ASP A 2 -18.64 -11.20 -5.32
N ALA A 3 -19.72 -10.42 -5.45
CA ALA A 3 -19.83 -9.08 -4.88
C ALA A 3 -19.70 -9.09 -3.35
N ASP A 4 -20.39 -10.03 -2.69
CA ASP A 4 -20.41 -10.13 -1.22
C ASP A 4 -19.03 -10.37 -0.60
N LYS A 5 -18.11 -11.04 -1.32
CA LYS A 5 -16.74 -11.28 -0.83
C LYS A 5 -15.85 -10.05 -1.02
N ALA A 6 -15.99 -9.34 -2.13
CA ALA A 6 -15.24 -8.10 -2.36
C ALA A 6 -15.62 -7.03 -1.33
N ASP A 7 -16.90 -6.94 -0.97
CA ASP A 7 -17.37 -6.00 0.05
C ASP A 7 -16.87 -6.35 1.47
N GLN A 8 -16.69 -7.63 1.77
CA GLN A 8 -16.11 -8.07 3.05
C GLN A 8 -14.64 -7.64 3.21
N TRP A 9 -13.85 -7.63 2.14
CA TRP A 9 -12.46 -7.16 2.21
C TRP A 9 -12.34 -5.64 2.32
N GLN A 10 -13.33 -4.91 1.81
CA GLN A 10 -13.35 -3.44 1.84
C GLN A 10 -13.52 -2.85 3.24
N SER A 11 -14.08 -3.61 4.20
CA SER A 11 -14.19 -3.13 5.59
C SER A 11 -12.84 -2.98 6.28
N GLY A 12 -11.79 -3.67 5.80
CA GLY A 12 -10.46 -3.68 6.42
C GLY A 12 -10.35 -4.52 7.71
N GLU A 13 -11.47 -4.98 8.28
CA GLU A 13 -11.51 -5.70 9.57
C GLU A 13 -10.77 -7.05 9.54
N TYR A 14 -10.75 -7.71 8.37
CA TYR A 14 -10.05 -8.97 8.18
C TYR A 14 -8.55 -8.80 7.90
N GLY A 15 -8.08 -7.55 7.81
CA GLY A 15 -6.72 -7.22 7.42
C GLY A 15 -6.43 -7.62 5.97
N GLY A 16 -5.20 -8.05 5.70
CA GLY A 16 -4.76 -8.41 4.35
C GLY A 16 -4.60 -7.24 3.38
N TYR A 17 -4.95 -6.02 3.77
CA TYR A 17 -4.73 -4.85 2.96
C TYR A 17 -3.25 -4.50 2.84
N GLU A 18 -2.86 -3.98 1.68
CA GLU A 18 -1.52 -3.49 1.42
C GLU A 18 -1.45 -2.02 1.81
N CYS A 19 -0.51 -1.69 2.69
CA CYS A 19 -0.39 -0.39 3.31
C CYS A 19 0.96 0.25 2.97
N TYR A 20 0.91 1.53 2.61
CA TYR A 20 2.07 2.39 2.42
C TYR A 20 2.02 3.52 3.45
N MET A 21 3.11 3.71 4.17
CA MET A 21 3.22 4.74 5.21
C MET A 21 4.51 5.51 5.06
N ASP A 22 4.44 6.81 5.30
CA ASP A 22 5.64 7.59 5.56
C ASP A 22 6.12 7.26 6.98
N THR A 23 7.43 7.19 7.19
CA THR A 23 7.97 7.01 8.54
C THR A 23 7.92 8.28 9.37
N GLY A 24 7.77 9.44 8.73
CA GLY A 24 7.86 10.73 9.40
C GLY A 24 9.20 10.92 10.16
N ASP A 25 9.36 12.07 10.80
CA ASP A 25 10.55 12.38 11.63
C ASP A 25 10.33 12.03 13.12
N GLY A 26 9.29 11.25 13.44
CA GLY A 26 8.84 10.97 14.81
C GLY A 26 9.16 9.56 15.31
N ASP A 27 9.31 9.41 16.63
CA ASP A 27 9.54 8.14 17.35
C ASP A 27 8.26 7.29 17.47
N ASP A 28 7.42 7.31 16.44
CA ASP A 28 6.19 6.54 16.39
C ASP A 28 6.49 5.10 15.95
N ASP A 29 6.10 4.14 16.80
CA ASP A 29 6.30 2.72 16.55
C ASP A 29 5.57 2.28 15.26
N PRO A 30 6.30 1.91 14.18
CA PRO A 30 5.69 1.53 12.91
C PRO A 30 4.88 0.24 12.98
N SER A 31 4.97 -0.52 14.09
CA SER A 31 4.18 -1.74 14.31
C SER A 31 2.74 -1.46 14.77
N VAL A 32 2.44 -0.23 15.23
CA VAL A 32 1.11 0.17 15.70
C VAL A 32 0.40 0.95 14.59
N TYR A 33 -0.47 0.26 13.84
CA TYR A 33 -1.38 0.90 12.89
C TYR A 33 -2.40 1.76 13.65
N ARG A 34 -2.35 3.09 13.47
CA ARG A 34 -3.41 4.00 13.91
C ARG A 34 -4.41 4.17 12.76
N ASP A 35 -5.69 4.00 13.09
CA ASP A 35 -6.77 4.05 12.13
C ASP A 35 -6.99 5.47 11.60
N VAL A 36 -7.56 5.58 10.41
CA VAL A 36 -7.76 6.85 9.68
C VAL A 36 -8.82 7.77 10.34
N ASP A 37 -9.56 7.25 11.32
CA ASP A 37 -10.65 7.95 12.00
C ASP A 37 -10.21 8.71 13.27
N ASP A 38 -8.93 8.63 13.64
CA ASP A 38 -8.40 9.44 14.74
C ASP A 38 -8.11 10.86 14.23
N THR A 39 -9.04 11.77 14.51
CA THR A 39 -9.04 13.21 14.14
C THR A 39 -7.81 14.03 14.57
N SER A 40 -6.75 13.40 15.11
CA SER A 40 -5.49 14.02 15.45
C SER A 40 -4.52 14.08 14.25
N THR A 41 -4.73 15.04 13.36
CA THR A 41 -3.76 15.81 12.51
C THR A 41 -2.44 15.22 11.94
N HIS A 42 -2.07 13.96 12.12
CA HIS A 42 -0.80 13.39 11.66
C HIS A 42 -0.94 11.91 11.28
N SER A 43 -1.90 11.55 10.41
CA SER A 43 -1.94 10.20 9.86
C SER A 43 -0.78 10.05 8.85
N ASN A 44 0.30 9.38 9.25
CA ASN A 44 1.46 9.04 8.40
C ASN A 44 1.13 8.01 7.29
N HIS A 45 -0.15 7.87 6.94
CA HIS A 45 -0.68 6.86 6.06
C HIS A 45 -0.85 7.42 4.64
N LEU A 46 -0.15 6.82 3.67
CA LEU A 46 -0.15 7.27 2.27
C LEU A 46 -1.19 6.55 1.42
N LEU A 47 -1.33 5.23 1.60
CA LEU A 47 -2.22 4.42 0.77
C LEU A 47 -2.62 3.12 1.46
N ASN A 48 -3.93 2.80 1.46
CA ASN A 48 -4.48 1.52 1.88
C ASN A 48 -5.20 0.84 0.71
N LEU A 49 -4.79 -0.37 0.36
CA LEU A 49 -5.39 -1.14 -0.73
C LEU A 49 -5.90 -2.49 -0.19
N PRO A 50 -7.24 -2.66 -0.05
CA PRO A 50 -7.78 -3.96 0.32
C PRO A 50 -7.46 -5.02 -0.75
N PRO A 51 -7.50 -6.32 -0.41
CA PRO A 51 -7.38 -7.38 -1.40
C PRO A 51 -8.48 -7.31 -2.46
N ILE A 52 -8.10 -7.13 -3.73
CA ILE A 52 -9.03 -7.11 -4.86
C ILE A 52 -8.53 -8.09 -5.92
N SER A 53 -9.45 -8.87 -6.48
CA SER A 53 -9.13 -9.84 -7.54
C SER A 53 -8.68 -9.12 -8.82
N ASN A 54 -7.68 -9.67 -9.50
CA ASN A 54 -7.18 -9.21 -10.80
C ASN A 54 -6.87 -7.69 -10.85
N THR A 55 -6.25 -7.17 -9.79
CA THR A 55 -5.87 -5.76 -9.68
C THR A 55 -4.35 -5.63 -9.71
N LEU A 56 -3.85 -4.67 -10.49
CA LEU A 56 -2.42 -4.34 -10.57
C LEU A 56 -2.17 -3.02 -9.85
N ASN A 57 -1.35 -3.06 -8.80
CA ASN A 57 -0.89 -1.88 -8.08
C ASN A 57 0.53 -1.54 -8.55
N LEU A 58 0.72 -0.33 -9.08
CA LEU A 58 2.03 0.20 -9.45
C LEU A 58 2.29 1.47 -8.64
N VAL A 59 3.29 1.42 -7.75
CA VAL A 59 3.62 2.52 -6.85
C VAL A 59 5.08 2.92 -7.05
N LEU A 60 5.32 4.20 -7.34
CA LEU A 60 6.65 4.79 -7.23
C LEU A 60 6.85 5.23 -5.78
N ARG A 61 7.76 4.56 -5.07
CA ARG A 61 8.01 4.79 -3.65
C ARG A 61 9.27 5.65 -3.49
N ASP A 62 9.13 6.74 -2.75
CA ASP A 62 10.27 7.51 -2.28
C ASP A 62 11.03 6.76 -1.18
N HIS A 63 12.26 7.18 -0.93
CA HIS A 63 13.09 6.60 0.13
C HIS A 63 12.45 6.87 1.50
N GLY A 64 12.38 5.85 2.36
CA GLY A 64 11.80 5.95 3.70
C GLY A 64 10.34 5.49 3.79
N VAL A 65 9.63 5.35 2.66
CA VAL A 65 8.26 4.83 2.68
C VAL A 65 8.25 3.35 3.09
N LEU A 66 7.52 3.04 4.15
CA LEU A 66 7.26 1.66 4.58
C LEU A 66 6.14 1.04 3.76
N ARG A 67 6.29 -0.24 3.45
CA ARG A 67 5.25 -1.07 2.81
C ARG A 67 5.10 -2.36 3.61
N PHE A 68 3.86 -2.69 3.94
CA PHE A 68 3.54 -3.98 4.54
C PHE A 68 2.15 -4.45 4.12
N VAL A 69 1.91 -5.76 4.25
CA VAL A 69 0.58 -6.35 4.16
C VAL A 69 0.10 -6.65 5.57
N LYS A 70 -1.07 -6.12 5.95
CA LYS A 70 -1.63 -6.35 7.27
C LYS A 70 -1.92 -7.84 7.48
N TYR A 71 -1.71 -8.32 8.71
CA TYR A 71 -2.07 -9.68 9.12
C TYR A 71 -3.49 -10.05 8.66
N ILE A 72 -3.64 -11.23 8.06
CA ILE A 72 -4.93 -11.75 7.60
C ILE A 72 -5.55 -12.56 8.73
N SER A 73 -6.73 -12.13 9.18
CA SER A 73 -7.48 -12.84 10.22
C SER A 73 -7.82 -14.28 9.80
N ALA A 74 -7.86 -15.18 10.78
CA ALA A 74 -8.38 -16.54 10.57
C ALA A 74 -9.86 -16.55 10.14
N SER A 75 -10.61 -15.49 10.44
CA SER A 75 -12.01 -15.31 10.01
C SER A 75 -12.16 -14.79 8.59
N ALA A 76 -11.06 -14.51 7.88
CA ALA A 76 -11.11 -13.96 6.53
C ALA A 76 -11.79 -14.95 5.55
N PRO A 77 -12.53 -14.45 4.55
CA PRO A 77 -13.30 -15.31 3.65
C PRO A 77 -12.43 -16.17 2.71
N SER A 78 -11.16 -15.82 2.53
CA SER A 78 -10.15 -16.59 1.79
C SER A 78 -8.73 -16.14 2.12
N SER A 79 -7.72 -16.83 1.60
CA SER A 79 -6.34 -16.33 1.60
C SER A 79 -6.16 -15.22 0.55
N ARG A 80 -5.23 -14.28 0.81
CA ARG A 80 -4.73 -13.32 -0.20
C ARG A 80 -3.63 -14.00 -1.02
N VAL A 81 -3.70 -13.82 -2.34
CA VAL A 81 -2.67 -14.31 -3.27
C VAL A 81 -2.35 -13.17 -4.24
N ASP A 82 -1.11 -12.73 -4.26
CA ASP A 82 -0.61 -11.71 -5.19
C ASP A 82 0.79 -12.05 -5.72
N LEU A 83 1.22 -11.28 -6.71
CA LEU A 83 2.59 -11.27 -7.22
C LEU A 83 3.18 -9.90 -6.90
N SER A 84 4.27 -9.88 -6.16
CA SER A 84 4.96 -8.65 -5.77
C SER A 84 6.33 -8.59 -6.43
N TYR A 85 6.62 -7.46 -7.07
CA TYR A 85 7.93 -7.16 -7.66
C TYR A 85 8.37 -5.75 -7.24
N GLU A 86 9.67 -5.60 -7.04
CA GLU A 86 10.30 -4.32 -6.74
C GLU A 86 11.39 -4.06 -7.77
N PHE A 87 11.39 -2.85 -8.33
CA PHE A 87 12.33 -2.44 -9.37
C PHE A 87 13.13 -1.24 -8.87
N ALA A 88 14.46 -1.40 -8.82
CA ALA A 88 15.35 -0.28 -8.62
C ALA A 88 15.30 0.62 -9.87
N MET A 89 14.89 1.88 -9.67
CA MET A 89 14.82 2.86 -10.73
C MET A 89 16.06 3.72 -10.72
N GLU A 90 16.83 3.67 -11.80
CA GLU A 90 17.88 4.66 -12.03
C GLU A 90 17.27 5.88 -12.70
N ARG A 91 17.63 7.07 -12.22
CA ARG A 91 17.28 8.31 -12.92
C ARG A 91 18.01 8.29 -14.25
N ARG A 92 17.28 8.04 -15.34
CA ARG A 92 17.77 8.38 -16.67
C ARG A 92 17.91 9.91 -16.69
N LEU A 93 19.14 10.39 -16.56
CA LEU A 93 19.47 11.73 -17.01
C LEU A 93 19.07 11.75 -18.49
N ALA A 94 18.12 12.60 -18.84
CA ALA A 94 17.84 12.86 -20.24
C ALA A 94 19.14 13.38 -20.85
N ALA A 95 19.86 12.52 -21.56
CA ALA A 95 20.77 13.00 -22.58
C ALA A 95 19.92 13.93 -23.44
N ALA A 96 20.31 15.19 -23.52
CA ALA A 96 19.70 16.19 -24.37
C ALA A 96 19.71 15.66 -25.81
N ALA A 97 18.66 14.94 -26.19
CA ALA A 97 18.37 14.64 -27.57
C ALA A 97 17.79 15.92 -28.13
N SER A 98 18.67 16.82 -28.59
CA SER A 98 18.31 17.77 -29.62
C SER A 98 17.68 16.98 -30.77
N ILE A 99 16.37 17.09 -30.91
CA ILE A 99 15.72 16.78 -32.18
C ILE A 99 16.02 18.00 -33.04
N ASP A 100 17.13 17.93 -33.79
CA ASP A 100 17.34 18.81 -34.93
C ASP A 100 16.27 18.42 -35.97
N ALA A 101 15.29 19.31 -36.12
CA ALA A 101 14.29 19.29 -37.18
C ALA A 101 14.78 20.06 -38.41
#